data_AF-A0A315BFZ2-F1
#
_entry.id   AF-A0A315BFZ2-F1
#
_cell.length_a   1.000
_cell.length_b   1.000
_cell.length_c   1.000
_cell.angle_alpha   90.00
_cell.angle_beta   90.00
_cell.angle_gamma   90.00
#
_symmetry.space_group_name_H-M   'P 1'
#
loop_
_entity.id
_entity.type
_entity.pdbx_description
1 polymer ?
#
loop_
_entity_poly.entity_id
_entity_poly.type
_entity_poly.pdbx_seq_one_letter_code
_entity_poly.pdbx_strand_id
1 'polypeptide(L)'
;MAKTPAPTPGRSVPRTTGKRIQVRRSGVHGKGVFALQDIAEGDTIIEYVGEIISWDEAQDRHPHNPEDPNHTFYFHVNEDRVIDALNGGNSSRWINHSCDPNCEADEDNDRIFIKAIRDIAAGEELNYDYGLIIDEPYTKKLKAEYPCWCGSDNCRGTLLSPKRRPATPKIPAQKKKSARGV
;
A
#
# COMPACT_ATOMS: atom_id res chain seq x y z
N MET A 1 24.95 -43.78 5.38
CA MET A 1 25.56 -42.43 5.36
C MET A 1 25.08 -41.72 4.11
N ALA A 2 23.92 -41.05 4.18
CA ALA A 2 23.37 -40.30 3.06
C ALA A 2 23.95 -38.89 3.08
N LYS A 3 24.61 -38.48 1.99
CA LYS A 3 25.15 -37.13 1.83
C LYS A 3 24.00 -36.18 1.52
N THR A 4 23.79 -35.18 2.39
CA THR A 4 22.90 -34.05 2.16
C THR A 4 23.36 -33.28 0.90
N PRO A 5 22.45 -32.91 -0.02
CA PRO A 5 22.82 -32.08 -1.15
C PRO A 5 23.11 -30.64 -0.67
N ALA A 6 24.14 -30.03 -1.25
CA ALA A 6 24.53 -28.67 -0.96
C ALA A 6 23.47 -27.66 -1.46
N PRO A 7 23.28 -26.52 -0.77
CA PRO A 7 22.35 -25.49 -1.20
C PRO A 7 22.81 -24.85 -2.51
N THR A 8 21.89 -24.74 -3.48
CA THR A 8 22.09 -24.04 -4.75
C THR A 8 22.39 -22.56 -4.46
N PRO A 9 23.47 -21.97 -5.02
CA PRO A 9 23.74 -20.55 -4.84
C PRO A 9 22.61 -19.73 -5.50
N GLY A 10 21.93 -18.91 -4.70
CA GLY A 10 20.95 -17.94 -5.18
C GLY A 10 21.58 -17.07 -6.26
N ARG A 11 20.97 -17.05 -7.43
CA ARG A 11 21.41 -16.25 -8.57
C ARG A 11 21.31 -14.78 -8.19
N SER A 12 22.44 -14.15 -7.90
CA SER A 12 22.51 -12.71 -7.66
C SER A 12 22.13 -11.99 -8.95
N VAL A 13 20.93 -11.41 -8.97
CA VAL A 13 20.49 -10.55 -10.07
C VAL A 13 21.41 -9.32 -10.10
N PRO A 14 21.99 -8.96 -11.25
CA PRO A 14 22.81 -7.75 -11.36
C PRO A 14 21.97 -6.53 -10.98
N ARG A 15 22.38 -5.78 -9.94
CA ARG A 15 21.78 -4.49 -9.62
C ARG A 15 22.10 -3.51 -10.75
N THR A 16 21.17 -3.36 -11.68
CA THR A 16 21.22 -2.29 -12.67
C THR A 16 21.20 -0.94 -11.96
N THR A 17 22.16 -0.09 -12.28
CA THR A 17 22.41 1.21 -11.63
C THR A 17 21.46 2.33 -12.09
N GLY A 18 20.40 1.97 -12.83
CA GLY A 18 19.38 2.89 -13.33
C GLY A 18 18.18 3.05 -12.40
N LYS A 19 17.32 4.03 -12.69
CA LYS A 19 16.02 4.15 -12.01
C LYS A 19 15.21 2.89 -12.32
N ARG A 20 14.82 2.14 -11.29
CA ARG A 20 14.01 0.91 -11.42
C ARG A 20 12.52 1.18 -11.64
N ILE A 21 12.06 2.37 -11.26
CA ILE A 21 10.65 2.76 -11.26
C ILE A 21 10.44 4.20 -11.72
N GLN A 22 9.22 4.52 -12.17
CA GLN A 22 8.81 5.87 -12.56
C GLN A 22 7.35 6.15 -12.20
N VAL A 23 7.07 7.38 -11.77
CA VAL A 23 5.69 7.86 -11.59
C VAL A 23 5.12 8.33 -12.92
N ARG A 24 3.92 7.86 -13.28
CA ARG A 24 3.17 8.26 -14.48
C ARG A 24 1.69 8.41 -14.16
N ARG A 25 0.87 8.87 -15.11
CA ARG A 25 -0.60 8.83 -14.98
C ARG A 25 -1.05 7.37 -14.96
N SER A 26 -1.89 7.00 -14.01
CA SER A 26 -2.42 5.65 -13.88
C SER A 26 -3.78 5.52 -14.57
N GLY A 27 -4.08 4.31 -15.06
CA GLY A 27 -5.43 3.92 -15.48
C GLY A 27 -6.36 3.60 -14.31
N VAL A 28 -5.81 3.34 -13.12
CA VAL A 28 -6.57 3.02 -11.89
C VAL A 28 -7.04 4.30 -11.22
N HIS A 29 -6.11 5.16 -10.80
CA HIS A 29 -6.43 6.42 -10.13
C HIS A 29 -5.25 7.40 -10.21
N GLY A 30 -5.52 8.67 -10.59
CA GLY A 30 -4.53 9.75 -10.56
C GLY A 30 -3.16 9.40 -11.15
N LYS A 31 -2.18 9.16 -10.28
CA LYS A 31 -0.82 8.73 -10.62
C LYS A 31 -0.59 7.28 -10.17
N GLY A 32 0.33 6.61 -10.85
CA GLY A 32 0.79 5.26 -10.56
C GLY A 32 2.30 5.19 -10.59
N VAL A 33 2.87 4.13 -10.02
CA VAL A 33 4.31 3.81 -10.11
C VAL A 33 4.48 2.62 -11.03
N PHE A 34 5.39 2.72 -11.99
CA PHE A 34 5.59 1.71 -13.03
C PHE A 34 7.02 1.19 -12.99
N ALA A 35 7.20 -0.11 -13.22
CA ALA A 35 8.50 -0.73 -13.40
C ALA A 35 9.16 -0.23 -14.70
N LEU A 36 10.43 0.17 -14.64
CA LEU A 36 11.23 0.57 -15.81
C LEU A 36 12.05 -0.58 -16.39
N GLN A 37 12.14 -1.68 -15.66
CA GLN A 37 12.88 -2.89 -15.96
C GLN A 37 12.19 -4.04 -15.25
N ASP A 38 12.56 -5.27 -15.58
CA ASP A 38 12.08 -6.43 -14.84
C ASP A 38 12.53 -6.37 -13.38
N ILE A 39 11.65 -6.76 -12.47
CA ILE A 39 11.85 -6.83 -11.02
C ILE A 39 11.55 -8.27 -10.62
N ALA A 40 12.49 -8.90 -9.92
CA ALA A 40 12.34 -10.28 -9.50
C ALA A 40 11.43 -10.39 -8.27
N GLU A 41 10.74 -11.51 -8.12
CA GLU A 41 10.05 -11.86 -6.87
C GLU A 41 11.00 -11.73 -5.66
N GLY A 42 10.49 -11.14 -4.57
CA GLY A 42 11.22 -10.89 -3.33
C GLY A 42 12.10 -9.64 -3.33
N ASP A 43 12.26 -8.95 -4.46
CA ASP A 43 13.04 -7.70 -4.51
C ASP A 43 12.36 -6.59 -3.70
N THR A 44 13.13 -5.94 -2.83
CA THR A 44 12.75 -4.64 -2.26
C THR A 44 12.84 -3.56 -3.34
N ILE A 45 11.72 -2.88 -3.59
CA ILE A 45 11.58 -1.90 -4.67
C ILE A 45 11.82 -0.48 -4.16
N ILE A 46 11.10 -0.08 -3.11
CA ILE A 46 11.12 1.27 -2.54
C ILE A 46 10.62 1.24 -1.10
N GLU A 47 11.15 2.11 -0.25
CA GLU A 47 10.62 2.36 1.09
C GLU A 47 9.44 3.35 1.03
N TYR A 48 8.38 3.05 1.77
CA TYR A 48 7.29 3.98 2.01
C TYR A 48 7.70 4.96 3.12
N VAL A 49 8.03 6.19 2.73
CA VAL A 49 8.53 7.23 3.65
C VAL A 49 7.58 8.41 3.71
N GLY A 50 7.67 9.15 4.80
CA GLY A 50 6.90 10.35 5.10
C GLY A 50 7.22 10.83 6.51
N GLU A 51 6.48 11.81 6.99
CA GLU A 51 6.51 12.24 8.38
C GLU A 51 5.88 11.17 9.27
N ILE A 52 6.56 10.74 10.34
CA ILE A 52 5.98 9.80 11.32
C ILE A 52 5.24 10.60 12.38
N ILE A 53 3.93 10.38 12.48
CA ILE A 53 3.01 11.06 13.38
C ILE A 53 2.19 10.06 14.20
N SER A 54 1.52 10.52 15.25
CA SER A 54 0.57 9.69 16.01
C SER A 54 -0.76 9.52 15.25
N TRP A 55 -1.55 8.53 15.64
CA TRP A 55 -2.90 8.35 15.11
C TRP A 55 -3.84 9.53 15.40
N ASP A 56 -3.71 10.17 16.57
CA ASP A 56 -4.52 11.34 16.91
C ASP A 56 -4.18 12.54 16.01
N GLU A 57 -2.89 12.77 15.74
CA GLU A 57 -2.44 13.81 14.81
C GLU A 57 -2.92 13.52 13.38
N ALA A 58 -2.87 12.25 12.93
CA ALA A 58 -3.39 11.87 11.61
C ALA A 58 -4.90 12.14 11.49
N GLN A 59 -5.69 11.89 12.54
CA GLN A 59 -7.11 12.21 12.57
C GLN A 59 -7.36 13.72 12.57
N ASP A 60 -6.53 14.51 13.23
CA ASP A 60 -6.67 15.97 13.25
C ASP A 60 -6.26 16.63 11.92
N ARG A 61 -5.29 16.04 11.19
CA ARG A 61 -4.92 16.45 9.83
C ARG A 61 -5.92 16.01 8.75
N HIS A 62 -6.80 15.06 9.07
CA HIS A 62 -7.78 14.54 8.12
C HIS A 62 -9.06 15.42 8.05
N PRO A 63 -9.60 15.71 6.85
CA PRO A 63 -9.07 15.33 5.55
C PRO A 63 -7.96 16.27 5.07
N HIS A 64 -6.98 15.72 4.35
CA HIS A 64 -5.99 16.56 3.65
C HIS A 64 -6.62 17.42 2.55
N ASN A 65 -7.64 16.87 1.88
CA ASN A 65 -8.44 17.58 0.88
C ASN A 65 -9.93 17.44 1.23
N PRO A 66 -10.63 18.51 1.63
CA PRO A 66 -12.06 18.46 1.91
C PRO A 66 -12.92 18.03 0.72
N GLU A 67 -12.47 18.26 -0.52
CA GLU A 67 -13.17 17.85 -1.74
C GLU A 67 -12.97 16.37 -2.07
N ASP A 68 -11.94 15.73 -1.51
CA ASP A 68 -11.61 14.32 -1.68
C ASP A 68 -11.16 13.72 -0.33
N PRO A 69 -12.07 13.64 0.65
CA PRO A 69 -11.68 13.39 2.04
C PRO A 69 -11.12 11.98 2.24
N ASN A 70 -11.53 11.01 1.42
CA ASN A 70 -11.13 9.61 1.57
C ASN A 70 -9.76 9.30 0.94
N HIS A 71 -9.16 10.26 0.22
CA HIS A 71 -7.85 10.10 -0.37
C HIS A 71 -6.76 10.60 0.59
N THR A 72 -6.08 9.64 1.22
CA THR A 72 -5.01 9.89 2.18
C THR A 72 -3.72 9.20 1.76
N PHE A 73 -2.59 9.74 2.21
CA PHE A 73 -1.28 9.10 2.06
C PHE A 73 -0.77 8.48 3.37
N TYR A 74 -1.70 8.15 4.28
CA TYR A 74 -1.41 7.52 5.56
C TYR A 74 -1.07 6.05 5.41
N PHE A 75 -0.02 5.61 6.09
CA PHE A 75 0.36 4.20 6.21
C PHE A 75 0.53 3.85 7.68
N HIS A 76 -0.20 2.86 8.17
CA HIS A 76 -0.06 2.39 9.55
C HIS A 76 1.20 1.54 9.69
N VAL A 77 2.12 1.98 10.54
CA VAL A 77 3.30 1.18 10.90
C VAL A 77 2.92 0.23 12.03
N ASN A 78 2.34 0.76 13.10
CA ASN A 78 1.84 0.00 14.24
C ASN A 78 0.64 0.72 14.87
N GLU A 79 0.23 0.32 16.08
CA GLU A 79 -0.96 0.87 16.76
C GLU A 79 -0.85 2.38 17.04
N ASP A 80 0.37 2.89 17.26
CA ASP A 80 0.60 4.28 17.70
C ASP A 80 1.20 5.18 16.61
N ARG A 81 1.79 4.59 15.56
CA ARG A 81 2.55 5.32 14.54
C ARG A 81 1.95 5.20 13.15
N VAL A 82 1.84 6.34 12.49
CA VAL A 82 1.36 6.51 11.13
C VAL A 82 2.40 7.30 10.34
N ILE A 83 2.68 6.84 9.12
CA ILE A 83 3.46 7.62 8.15
C ILE A 83 2.49 8.49 7.35
N ASP A 84 2.66 9.81 7.39
CA ASP A 84 2.02 10.77 6.49
C ASP A 84 2.96 11.05 5.30
N ALA A 85 2.74 10.38 4.17
CA ALA A 85 3.56 10.59 2.98
C ALA A 85 3.17 11.83 2.13
N LEU A 86 2.18 12.62 2.57
CA LEU A 86 1.97 13.96 1.99
C LEU A 86 3.18 14.86 2.32
N ASN A 87 3.68 14.74 3.55
CA ASN A 87 4.80 15.49 4.09
C ASN A 87 6.07 14.63 4.09
N GLY A 88 7.12 15.06 3.40
CA GLY A 88 8.40 14.31 3.36
C GLY A 88 8.36 12.97 2.62
N GLY A 89 7.28 12.66 1.89
CA GLY A 89 7.15 11.40 1.16
C GLY A 89 7.93 11.32 -0.15
N ASN A 90 8.03 10.11 -0.70
CA ASN A 90 8.67 9.83 -1.99
C ASN A 90 7.66 9.28 -3.03
N SER A 91 8.14 8.62 -4.09
CA SER A 91 7.27 8.08 -5.15
C SER A 91 6.31 6.98 -4.68
N SER A 92 6.60 6.29 -3.57
CA SER A 92 5.80 5.18 -3.03
C SER A 92 4.34 5.57 -2.72
N ARG A 93 4.07 6.83 -2.36
CA ARG A 93 2.72 7.34 -2.09
C ARG A 93 1.77 7.28 -3.30
N TRP A 94 2.32 7.10 -4.50
CA TRP A 94 1.55 6.97 -5.74
C TRP A 94 1.34 5.51 -6.17
N ILE A 95 1.77 4.53 -5.39
CA ILE A 95 1.53 3.12 -5.68
C ILE A 95 0.05 2.83 -5.39
N ASN A 96 -0.68 2.36 -6.40
CA ASN A 96 -2.12 2.17 -6.31
C ASN A 96 -2.51 0.86 -5.63
N HIS A 97 -3.78 0.77 -5.27
CA HIS A 97 -4.39 -0.45 -4.79
C HIS A 97 -4.66 -1.45 -5.92
N SER A 98 -4.41 -2.74 -5.66
CA SER A 98 -5.02 -3.85 -6.41
C SER A 98 -5.59 -4.92 -5.48
N CYS A 99 -6.73 -5.50 -5.86
CA CYS A 99 -7.28 -6.70 -5.21
C CYS A 99 -6.53 -7.98 -5.60
N ASP A 100 -5.76 -7.93 -6.68
CA ASP A 100 -4.83 -8.98 -7.13
C ASP A 100 -3.45 -8.35 -7.34
N PRO A 101 -2.68 -8.14 -6.24
CA PRO A 101 -1.50 -7.28 -6.29
C PRO A 101 -0.26 -7.96 -6.86
N ASN A 102 0.73 -7.15 -7.25
CA ASN A 102 2.08 -7.63 -7.59
C ASN A 102 3.15 -7.25 -6.56
N CYS A 103 2.80 -6.41 -5.58
CA CYS A 103 3.64 -6.06 -4.45
C CYS A 103 2.93 -6.29 -3.11
N GLU A 104 3.73 -6.36 -2.05
CA GLU A 104 3.28 -6.28 -0.66
C GLU A 104 4.05 -5.20 0.11
N ALA A 105 3.49 -4.79 1.24
CA ALA A 105 4.19 -3.97 2.21
C ALA A 105 4.76 -4.87 3.30
N ASP A 106 6.06 -4.76 3.52
CA ASP A 106 6.85 -5.50 4.49
C ASP A 106 7.35 -4.52 5.56
N GLU A 107 7.03 -4.80 6.81
CA GLU A 107 7.51 -4.03 7.95
C GLU A 107 8.84 -4.61 8.44
N ASP A 108 9.89 -3.78 8.45
CA ASP A 108 11.19 -4.12 9.00
C ASP A 108 11.72 -2.97 9.86
N ASN A 109 11.88 -3.23 11.16
CA ASN A 109 12.38 -2.26 12.16
C ASN A 109 11.63 -0.90 12.12
N ASP A 110 10.30 -0.92 12.29
CA ASP A 110 9.41 0.27 12.22
C ASP A 110 9.43 1.01 10.87
N ARG A 111 9.96 0.41 9.81
CA ARG A 111 10.00 0.99 8.46
C ARG A 111 9.21 0.11 7.50
N ILE A 112 8.59 0.73 6.51
CA ILE A 112 7.74 0.04 5.55
C ILE A 112 8.43 -0.03 4.20
N PHE A 113 8.62 -1.23 3.70
CA PHE A 113 9.22 -1.50 2.39
C PHE A 113 8.21 -2.13 1.46
N ILE A 114 8.19 -1.69 0.20
CA ILE A 114 7.40 -2.33 -0.84
C ILE A 114 8.26 -3.39 -1.52
N LYS A 115 7.81 -4.64 -1.48
CA LYS A 115 8.49 -5.81 -2.06
C LYS A 115 7.64 -6.43 -3.16
N ALA A 116 8.29 -6.99 -4.18
CA ALA A 116 7.60 -7.77 -5.20
C ALA A 116 7.21 -9.16 -4.65
N ILE A 117 5.97 -9.59 -4.89
CA ILE A 117 5.48 -10.93 -4.50
C ILE A 117 5.42 -11.93 -5.66
N ARG A 118 5.80 -11.46 -6.86
CA ARG A 118 6.01 -12.24 -8.08
C ARG A 118 7.01 -11.48 -8.96
N ASP A 119 7.49 -12.12 -10.02
CA ASP A 119 8.21 -11.41 -11.07
C ASP A 119 7.30 -10.33 -11.71
N ILE A 120 7.84 -9.12 -11.91
CA ILE A 120 7.16 -7.96 -12.49
C ILE A 120 7.94 -7.54 -13.74
N ALA A 121 7.26 -7.53 -14.88
CA ALA A 121 7.84 -7.12 -16.14
C ALA A 121 7.99 -5.59 -16.25
N ALA A 122 8.97 -5.16 -17.02
CA ALA A 122 9.11 -3.75 -17.38
C ALA A 122 7.80 -3.20 -17.98
N GLY A 123 7.35 -2.04 -17.48
CA GLY A 123 6.13 -1.38 -17.92
C GLY A 123 4.88 -1.71 -17.11
N GLU A 124 4.89 -2.75 -16.27
CA GLU A 124 3.78 -3.04 -15.35
C GLU A 124 3.64 -1.93 -14.28
N GLU A 125 2.39 -1.64 -13.90
CA GLU A 125 2.09 -0.77 -12.75
C GLU A 125 2.28 -1.57 -11.45
N LEU A 126 3.01 -1.01 -10.51
CA LEU A 126 3.17 -1.55 -9.16
C LEU A 126 1.90 -1.26 -8.35
N ASN A 127 1.46 -2.26 -7.59
CA ASN A 127 0.27 -2.15 -6.77
C ASN A 127 0.32 -3.14 -5.59
N TYR A 128 -0.33 -2.79 -4.48
CA TYR A 128 -0.49 -3.67 -3.32
C TYR A 128 -1.92 -3.61 -2.76
N ASP A 129 -2.29 -4.58 -1.92
CA ASP A 129 -3.55 -4.48 -1.20
C ASP A 129 -3.41 -3.52 -0.02
N TYR A 130 -4.16 -2.42 0.00
CA TYR A 130 -4.03 -1.38 1.03
C TYR A 130 -4.37 -1.87 2.43
N GLY A 131 -5.04 -3.02 2.58
CA GLY A 131 -5.37 -3.53 3.91
C GLY A 131 -6.35 -2.63 4.68
N LEU A 132 -7.09 -1.75 3.98
CA LEU A 132 -7.96 -0.76 4.62
C LEU A 132 -9.11 -1.45 5.39
N ILE A 133 -9.05 -1.42 6.72
CA ILE A 133 -10.07 -1.97 7.60
C ILE A 133 -10.74 -0.83 8.34
N ILE A 134 -12.08 -0.84 8.38
CA ILE A 134 -12.88 0.12 9.15
C ILE A 134 -13.68 -0.62 10.21
N ASP A 135 -13.70 -0.10 11.43
CA ASP A 135 -14.43 -0.64 12.59
C ASP A 135 -15.93 -0.32 12.59
N GLU A 136 -16.52 -0.20 11.39
CA GLU A 136 -17.97 -0.07 11.20
C GLU A 136 -18.51 -1.31 10.46
N PRO A 137 -19.80 -1.67 10.61
CA PRO A 137 -20.41 -2.70 9.79
C PRO A 137 -20.27 -2.37 8.30
N TYR A 138 -19.80 -3.34 7.50
CA TYR A 138 -19.61 -3.16 6.06
C TYR A 138 -20.95 -3.20 5.31
N THR A 139 -21.71 -2.11 5.42
CA THR A 139 -22.95 -1.90 4.67
C THR A 139 -22.66 -1.66 3.19
N LYS A 140 -23.67 -1.84 2.32
CA LYS A 140 -23.55 -1.48 0.89
C LYS A 140 -23.18 -0.01 0.70
N LYS A 141 -23.73 0.88 1.55
CA LYS A 141 -23.44 2.31 1.55
C LYS A 141 -21.96 2.56 1.85
N LEU A 142 -21.45 2.00 2.95
CA LEU A 142 -20.04 2.18 3.33
C LEU A 142 -19.09 1.68 2.23
N LYS A 143 -19.35 0.50 1.66
CA LYS A 143 -18.53 -0.02 0.54
C LYS A 143 -18.52 0.92 -0.67
N ALA A 144 -19.64 1.58 -0.95
CA ALA A 144 -19.76 2.53 -2.05
C ALA A 144 -19.01 3.86 -1.81
N GLU A 145 -18.71 4.21 -0.55
CA GLU A 145 -17.87 5.37 -0.19
C GLU A 145 -16.37 5.10 -0.44
N TYR A 146 -15.98 3.82 -0.56
CA TYR A 146 -14.61 3.37 -0.85
C TYR A 146 -14.58 2.46 -2.08
N PRO A 147 -14.96 2.95 -3.27
CA PRO A 147 -15.01 2.14 -4.47
C PRO A 147 -13.61 1.71 -4.91
N CYS A 148 -13.48 0.49 -5.43
CA CYS A 148 -12.22 0.02 -6.02
C CYS A 148 -12.32 -0.01 -7.54
N TRP A 149 -11.31 0.56 -8.20
CA TRP A 149 -11.19 0.63 -9.67
C TRP A 149 -9.94 -0.08 -10.19
N CYS A 150 -9.38 -1.03 -9.44
CA CYS A 150 -8.11 -1.68 -9.81
C CYS A 150 -8.17 -2.50 -11.11
N GLY A 151 -9.37 -2.85 -11.58
CA GLY A 151 -9.57 -3.55 -12.85
C GLY A 151 -9.22 -5.04 -12.85
N SER A 152 -8.84 -5.63 -11.71
CA SER A 152 -8.58 -7.07 -11.64
C SER A 152 -9.86 -7.91 -11.76
N ASP A 153 -9.75 -9.11 -12.33
CA ASP A 153 -10.88 -10.05 -12.45
C ASP A 153 -11.46 -10.45 -11.08
N ASN A 154 -10.61 -10.47 -10.05
CA ASN A 154 -10.97 -10.76 -8.67
C ASN A 154 -11.24 -9.49 -7.83
N CYS A 155 -11.58 -8.37 -8.48
CA CYS A 155 -11.84 -7.11 -7.79
C CYS A 155 -12.99 -7.24 -6.78
N ARG A 156 -12.74 -6.80 -5.54
CA ARG A 156 -13.73 -6.83 -4.44
C ARG A 156 -14.83 -5.77 -4.59
N GLY A 157 -14.68 -4.85 -5.54
CA GLY A 157 -15.56 -3.70 -5.76
C GLY A 157 -15.39 -2.57 -4.73
N THR A 158 -14.54 -2.75 -3.72
CA THR A 158 -14.26 -1.75 -2.68
C THR A 158 -12.80 -1.84 -2.22
N LEU A 159 -12.22 -0.72 -1.78
CA LEU A 159 -10.89 -0.67 -1.15
C LEU A 159 -10.88 -1.33 0.22
N LEU A 160 -12.06 -1.53 0.84
CA LEU A 160 -12.18 -2.14 2.16
C LEU A 160 -11.76 -3.61 2.14
N SER A 161 -10.76 -3.91 2.95
CA SER A 161 -10.29 -5.27 3.16
C SER A 161 -11.23 -6.08 4.04
N PRO A 162 -11.38 -7.39 3.78
CA PRO A 162 -12.12 -8.29 4.65
C PRO A 162 -11.61 -8.23 6.10
N LYS A 163 -12.52 -8.08 7.07
CA LYS A 163 -12.17 -7.96 8.50
C LYS A 163 -11.47 -9.19 9.10
N ARG A 164 -11.57 -10.35 8.45
CA ARG A 164 -10.93 -11.59 8.88
C ARG A 164 -9.83 -11.93 7.88
N ARG A 165 -8.62 -11.45 8.14
CA ARG A 165 -7.38 -11.84 7.46
C ARG A 165 -6.32 -12.22 8.50
N PRO A 166 -5.46 -13.22 8.23
CA PRO A 166 -4.40 -13.60 9.16
C PRO A 166 -3.29 -12.55 9.35
N ALA A 167 -3.14 -11.58 8.42
CA ALA A 167 -1.89 -10.82 8.28
C ALA A 167 -2.08 -9.32 7.94
N THR A 168 -3.05 -8.61 8.51
CA THR A 168 -3.14 -7.14 8.33
C THR A 168 -3.08 -6.45 9.69
N PRO A 169 -2.21 -5.44 9.90
CA PRO A 169 -2.23 -4.61 11.10
C PRO A 169 -3.64 -4.05 11.31
N LYS A 170 -4.16 -4.16 12.53
CA LYS A 170 -5.48 -3.61 12.86
C LYS A 170 -5.36 -2.08 12.84
N ILE A 171 -5.97 -1.43 11.86
CA ILE A 171 -6.12 0.03 11.84
C ILE A 171 -7.07 0.40 13.00
N PRO A 172 -6.65 1.25 13.96
CA PRO A 172 -7.56 1.77 14.97
C PRO A 172 -8.72 2.53 14.31
N ALA A 173 -9.94 2.36 14.84
CA ALA A 173 -11.13 3.00 14.31
C ALA A 173 -10.93 4.51 14.04
N GLN A 174 -11.23 4.97 12.82
CA GLN A 174 -11.42 6.40 12.54
C GLN A 174 -12.60 6.89 13.38
N LYS A 175 -12.34 7.72 14.40
CA LYS A 175 -13.43 8.36 15.16
C LYS A 175 -14.08 9.41 14.26
N LYS A 176 -15.30 9.15 13.76
CA LYS A 176 -16.11 10.22 13.16
C LYS A 176 -16.32 11.31 14.20
N LYS A 177 -15.76 12.51 14.00
CA LYS A 177 -16.23 13.72 14.70
C LYS A 177 -17.70 13.88 14.29
N SER A 178 -18.63 13.72 15.23
CA SER A 178 -20.05 13.95 14.94
C SER A 178 -20.18 15.37 14.42
N ALA A 179 -20.76 15.57 13.24
CA ALA A 179 -21.23 16.87 12.83
C ALA A 179 -22.26 17.34 13.88
N ARG A 180 -21.82 18.13 14.85
CA ARG A 180 -22.73 18.92 15.69
C ARG A 180 -23.30 19.98 14.76
N GLY A 181 -24.54 19.76 14.36
CA GLY A 181 -25.29 20.67 13.53
C GLY A 181 -25.61 21.98 14.23
N VAL A 182 -25.83 22.97 13.37
CA VAL A 182 -26.47 24.29 13.57
C VAL A 182 -25.75 25.26 14.48
#